data_AF-A0AAX2IZ26-F1
#
_entry.id   AF-A0AAX2IZ26-F1
#
_cell.length_a   1.000
_cell.length_b   1.000
_cell.length_c   1.000
_cell.angle_alpha   90.00
_cell.angle_beta   90.00
_cell.angle_gamma   90.00
#
_symmetry.space_group_name_H-M   'P 1'
#
loop_
_entity.id
_entity.type
_entity.pdbx_description
1 polymer ?
#
loop_
_entity_poly.entity_id
_entity_poly.type
_entity_poly.pdbx_seq_one_letter_code
_entity_poly.pdbx_strand_id
1 'polypeptide(L)'
;MKVDVSRMEPGEQAIIEWRGKPVWIIKRSKDMLNQLQKEDESQLRDPDSLVDQQPEYAQNKYRSINPEFLVLIGICTHLGCSPKYKPNLGELGPDWPGGFFCPCHGSTFDLSGRVFKGVPAPINLEVPPHHFLDEHTIVIGEDAK
;
A
#
# COMPACT_ATOMS: atom_id res chain seq x y z
N MET A 1 6.28 8.01 -15.31
CA MET A 1 6.71 6.70 -15.88
C MET A 1 5.49 5.84 -16.11
N LYS A 2 5.37 5.17 -17.27
CA LYS A 2 4.20 4.31 -17.58
C LYS A 2 4.49 2.86 -17.18
N VAL A 3 3.52 2.17 -16.60
CA VAL A 3 3.59 0.76 -16.21
C VAL A 3 2.34 0.04 -16.70
N ASP A 4 2.52 -1.01 -17.49
CA ASP A 4 1.45 -1.90 -17.94
C ASP A 4 1.15 -2.93 -16.84
N VAL A 5 -0.11 -2.99 -16.41
CA VAL A 5 -0.64 -3.88 -15.36
C VAL A 5 -1.63 -4.92 -15.90
N SER A 6 -1.79 -5.02 -17.23
CA SER A 6 -2.73 -5.95 -17.89
C SER A 6 -2.52 -7.41 -17.51
N ARG A 7 -1.26 -7.80 -17.25
CA ARG A 7 -0.86 -9.19 -16.95
C ARG A 7 -0.77 -9.50 -15.45
N MET A 8 -1.06 -8.53 -14.60
CA MET A 8 -1.01 -8.77 -13.15
C MET A 8 -2.16 -9.67 -12.72
N GLU A 9 -1.86 -10.65 -11.90
CA GLU A 9 -2.84 -11.54 -11.28
C GLU A 9 -3.36 -10.97 -9.95
N PRO A 10 -4.61 -11.28 -9.55
CA PRO A 10 -5.11 -10.88 -8.24
C PRO A 10 -4.22 -11.38 -7.09
N GLY A 11 -3.83 -10.47 -6.21
CA GLY A 11 -2.90 -10.66 -5.10
C GLY A 11 -1.44 -10.39 -5.44
N GLU A 12 -1.09 -10.22 -6.73
CA GLU A 12 0.28 -10.03 -7.17
C GLU A 12 0.84 -8.65 -6.79
N GLN A 13 2.12 -8.64 -6.44
CA GLN A 13 2.92 -7.43 -6.25
C GLN A 13 3.95 -7.31 -7.36
N ALA A 14 3.89 -6.22 -8.13
CA ALA A 14 4.97 -5.78 -9.00
C ALA A 14 5.84 -4.75 -8.26
N ILE A 15 7.16 -4.80 -8.50
CA ILE A 15 8.13 -3.86 -7.95
C ILE A 15 8.85 -3.19 -9.11
N ILE A 16 8.80 -1.86 -9.14
CA ILE A 16 9.42 -1.02 -10.16
C ILE A 16 10.27 0.07 -9.51
N GLU A 17 11.29 0.56 -10.20
CA GLU A 17 12.11 1.67 -9.71
C GLU A 17 11.59 3.00 -10.25
N TRP A 18 11.39 3.98 -9.37
CA TRP A 18 11.10 5.36 -9.75
C TRP A 18 11.89 6.33 -8.87
N ARG A 19 12.72 7.17 -9.50
CA ARG A 19 13.61 8.14 -8.83
C ARG A 19 14.49 7.51 -7.75
N GLY A 20 15.03 6.31 -8.03
CA GLY A 20 15.87 5.56 -7.09
C GLY A 20 15.13 4.97 -5.88
N LYS A 21 13.80 5.06 -5.84
CA LYS A 21 12.95 4.43 -4.82
C LYS A 21 12.22 3.22 -5.42
N PRO A 22 12.05 2.11 -4.66
CA PRO A 22 11.13 1.06 -5.05
C PRO A 22 9.69 1.57 -4.94
N VAL A 23 8.91 1.34 -5.99
CA VAL A 23 7.47 1.54 -6.00
C VAL A 23 6.81 0.19 -6.18
N TRP A 24 5.82 -0.09 -5.35
CA TRP A 24 5.02 -1.30 -5.41
C TRP A 24 3.71 -0.99 -6.11
N ILE A 25 3.29 -1.91 -6.96
CA ILE A 25 1.94 -1.97 -7.50
C ILE A 25 1.36 -3.30 -7.06
N ILE A 26 0.24 -3.27 -6.34
CA ILE A 26 -0.46 -4.47 -5.88
C ILE A 26 -1.82 -4.50 -6.57
N LYS A 27 -2.12 -5.60 -7.27
CA LYS A 27 -3.47 -5.86 -7.79
C LYS A 27 -4.25 -6.61 -6.72
N ARG A 28 -5.01 -5.91 -5.89
CA ARG A 28 -5.75 -6.49 -4.75
C ARG A 28 -6.85 -7.43 -5.23
N SER A 29 -6.92 -8.61 -4.64
CA SER A 29 -8.03 -9.54 -4.89
C SER A 29 -9.32 -9.06 -4.23
N LYS A 30 -10.45 -9.63 -4.65
CA LYS A 30 -11.75 -9.37 -4.00
C LYS A 30 -11.72 -9.68 -2.51
N ASP A 31 -11.03 -10.73 -2.11
CA ASP A 31 -10.91 -11.12 -0.69
C ASP A 31 -10.09 -10.10 0.11
N MET A 32 -9.01 -9.57 -0.47
CA MET A 32 -8.24 -8.48 0.15
C MET A 32 -9.08 -7.22 0.35
N LEU A 33 -9.92 -6.87 -0.62
CA LEU A 33 -10.82 -5.71 -0.52
C LEU A 33 -11.93 -5.93 0.52
N ASN A 34 -12.52 -7.12 0.53
CA ASN A 34 -13.52 -7.51 1.53
C ASN A 34 -12.93 -7.51 2.95
N GLN A 35 -11.67 -7.91 3.08
CA GLN A 35 -10.96 -7.88 4.33
C GLN A 35 -10.75 -6.45 4.83
N LEU A 36 -10.24 -5.56 3.96
CA LEU A 36 -10.08 -4.15 4.30
C LEU A 36 -11.40 -3.53 4.76
N GLN A 37 -12.52 -3.87 4.12
CA GLN A 37 -13.84 -3.40 4.53
C GLN A 37 -14.23 -3.81 5.94
N LYS A 38 -13.86 -5.03 6.37
CA LYS A 38 -14.20 -5.61 7.67
C LYS A 38 -13.18 -5.32 8.77
N GLU A 39 -12.04 -4.74 8.41
CA GLU A 39 -10.96 -4.44 9.34
C GLU A 39 -11.41 -3.46 10.43
N ASP A 40 -10.97 -3.71 11.66
CA ASP A 40 -11.13 -2.78 12.78
C ASP A 40 -10.13 -1.63 12.65
N GLU A 41 -10.59 -0.51 12.11
CA GLU A 41 -9.78 0.69 11.91
C GLU A 41 -9.26 1.31 13.22
N SER A 42 -9.81 0.91 14.38
CA SER A 42 -9.29 1.35 15.69
C SER A 42 -7.87 0.84 15.96
N GLN A 43 -7.43 -0.21 15.25
CA GLN A 43 -6.06 -0.74 15.33
C GLN A 43 -5.05 0.06 14.50
N LEU A 44 -5.51 0.97 13.63
CA LEU A 44 -4.66 1.76 12.74
C LEU A 44 -4.28 3.10 13.38
N ARG A 45 -3.06 3.56 13.14
CA ARG A 45 -2.60 4.86 13.68
C ARG A 45 -3.22 6.05 12.94
N ASP A 46 -3.34 5.93 11.62
CA ASP A 46 -3.87 6.96 10.73
C ASP A 46 -4.84 6.30 9.72
N PRO A 47 -6.04 5.90 10.18
CA PRO A 47 -7.01 5.19 9.34
C PRO A 47 -7.51 6.04 8.17
N ASP A 48 -7.65 7.35 8.39
CA ASP A 48 -8.18 8.33 7.44
C ASP A 48 -7.12 8.96 6.54
N SER A 49 -5.84 8.61 6.72
CA SER A 49 -4.72 9.12 5.91
C SER A 49 -4.59 10.65 5.97
N LEU A 50 -4.64 11.22 7.18
CA LEU A 50 -4.61 12.66 7.44
C LEU A 50 -3.20 13.26 7.46
N VAL A 51 -2.16 12.42 7.57
CA VAL A 51 -0.78 12.90 7.45
C VAL A 51 -0.51 13.35 6.01
N ASP A 52 -0.02 14.57 5.85
CA ASP A 52 0.32 15.16 4.55
C ASP A 52 1.58 14.51 3.95
N GLN A 53 1.37 13.50 3.11
CA GLN A 53 2.43 12.78 2.39
C GLN A 53 1.94 12.12 1.08
N GLN A 54 0.64 12.15 0.80
CA GLN A 54 0.04 11.49 -0.35
C GLN A 54 -0.91 12.44 -1.08
N PRO A 55 -1.18 12.21 -2.39
CA PRO A 55 -2.20 12.94 -3.12
C PRO A 55 -3.59 12.86 -2.47
N GLU A 56 -4.41 13.89 -2.69
CA GLU A 56 -5.76 14.00 -2.11
C GLU A 56 -6.66 12.81 -2.46
N TYR A 57 -6.57 12.27 -3.69
CA TYR A 57 -7.36 11.11 -4.10
C TYR A 57 -7.05 9.85 -3.27
N ALA A 58 -5.91 9.81 -2.57
CA ALA A 58 -5.50 8.69 -1.73
C ALA A 58 -5.93 8.88 -0.25
N GLN A 59 -6.64 9.96 0.08
CA GLN A 59 -7.31 10.14 1.37
C GLN A 59 -8.64 9.38 1.37
N ASN A 60 -8.53 8.07 1.30
CA ASN A 60 -9.65 7.14 1.40
C ASN A 60 -9.17 5.81 1.98
N LYS A 61 -10.11 4.96 2.39
CA LYS A 61 -9.83 3.64 3.01
C LYS A 61 -8.88 2.74 2.20
N TYR A 62 -8.92 2.83 0.88
CA TYR A 62 -8.12 2.02 -0.03
C TYR A 62 -6.79 2.66 -0.42
N ARG A 63 -6.60 3.96 -0.13
CA ARG A 63 -5.40 4.73 -0.47
C ARG A 63 -5.01 4.64 -1.94
N SER A 64 -6.02 4.71 -2.81
CA SER A 64 -5.91 4.47 -4.25
C SER A 64 -7.03 5.16 -5.02
N ILE A 65 -6.79 5.46 -6.30
CA ILE A 65 -7.81 5.92 -7.25
C ILE A 65 -8.79 4.79 -7.57
N ASN A 66 -8.26 3.62 -7.92
CA ASN A 66 -9.02 2.40 -8.15
C ASN A 66 -8.72 1.41 -7.01
N PRO A 67 -9.72 0.97 -6.23
CA PRO A 67 -9.53 0.00 -5.16
C PRO A 67 -8.82 -1.29 -5.61
N GLU A 68 -8.89 -1.70 -6.87
CA GLU A 68 -8.17 -2.90 -7.33
C GLU A 68 -6.64 -2.71 -7.35
N PHE A 69 -6.13 -1.49 -7.54
CA PHE A 69 -4.70 -1.23 -7.66
C PHE A 69 -4.20 -0.31 -6.55
N LEU A 70 -3.29 -0.81 -5.73
CA LEU A 70 -2.59 -0.04 -4.73
C LEU A 70 -1.19 0.31 -5.22
N VAL A 71 -0.83 1.59 -5.17
CA VAL A 71 0.51 2.08 -5.54
C VAL A 71 1.17 2.69 -4.31
N LEU A 72 2.34 2.18 -3.92
CA LEU A 72 3.05 2.62 -2.70
C LEU A 72 4.54 2.80 -2.96
N ILE A 73 5.16 3.77 -2.30
CA ILE A 73 6.61 3.78 -2.13
C ILE A 73 6.98 2.65 -1.15
N GLY A 74 7.79 1.71 -1.61
CA GLY A 74 8.20 0.51 -0.88
C GLY A 74 9.25 0.74 0.20
N ILE A 75 9.14 1.84 0.95
CA ILE A 75 10.09 2.32 1.94
C ILE A 75 9.34 2.53 3.26
N CYS A 76 9.77 1.83 4.31
CA CYS A 76 9.23 1.97 5.64
C CYS A 76 9.48 3.38 6.17
N THR A 77 8.43 4.02 6.67
CA THR A 77 8.46 5.39 7.20
C THR A 77 9.16 5.53 8.55
N HIS A 78 9.61 4.41 9.14
CA HIS A 78 10.48 4.45 10.33
C HIS A 78 11.89 4.94 9.98
N LEU A 79 12.70 4.08 9.34
CA LEU A 79 14.12 4.31 9.04
C LEU A 79 14.51 3.80 7.64
N GLY A 80 13.56 3.72 6.71
CA GLY A 80 13.86 3.57 5.28
C GLY A 80 14.08 2.14 4.76
N CYS A 81 14.04 1.10 5.61
CA CYS A 81 14.07 -0.29 5.13
C CYS A 81 12.87 -0.59 4.22
N SER A 82 13.00 -1.55 3.29
CA SER A 82 11.85 -2.01 2.51
C SER A 82 11.03 -3.07 3.26
N PRO A 83 9.73 -2.84 3.56
CA PRO A 83 8.88 -3.88 4.16
C PRO A 83 8.66 -5.07 3.22
N LYS A 84 8.37 -6.24 3.78
CA LYS A 84 8.01 -7.46 3.05
C LYS A 84 6.51 -7.53 2.86
N TYR A 85 6.06 -7.86 1.66
CA TYR A 85 4.67 -8.17 1.40
C TYR A 85 4.30 -9.53 2.02
N LYS A 86 3.30 -9.51 2.90
CA LYS A 86 2.81 -10.61 3.73
C LYS A 86 1.29 -10.65 3.68
N PRO A 87 0.70 -10.91 2.50
CA PRO A 87 -0.73 -10.72 2.28
C PRO A 87 -1.63 -11.74 2.95
N ASN A 88 -1.09 -12.91 3.31
CA ASN A 88 -1.93 -14.04 3.70
C ASN A 88 -2.30 -13.96 5.18
N LEU A 89 -3.55 -14.25 5.50
CA LEU A 89 -4.02 -14.40 6.87
C LEU A 89 -3.14 -15.40 7.63
N GLY A 90 -2.79 -15.08 8.87
CA GLY A 90 -2.03 -15.98 9.73
C GLY A 90 -0.53 -16.07 9.44
N GLU A 91 -0.02 -15.44 8.36
CA GLU A 91 1.36 -15.61 7.89
C GLU A 91 2.42 -15.18 8.93
N LEU A 92 2.10 -14.21 9.78
CA LEU A 92 2.98 -13.72 10.87
C LEU A 92 2.47 -14.10 12.27
N GLY A 93 1.54 -15.06 12.36
CA GLY A 93 0.90 -15.49 13.60
C GLY A 93 -0.64 -15.42 13.50
N PRO A 94 -1.37 -16.01 14.47
CA PRO A 94 -2.82 -16.25 14.35
C PRO A 94 -3.66 -15.00 14.06
N ASP A 95 -3.25 -13.85 14.59
CA ASP A 95 -3.98 -12.59 14.48
C ASP A 95 -3.53 -11.73 13.29
N TRP A 96 -2.59 -12.21 12.46
CA TRP A 96 -2.09 -11.45 11.32
C TRP A 96 -3.17 -11.31 10.24
N PRO A 97 -3.65 -10.09 9.94
CA PRO A 97 -4.64 -9.90 8.91
C PRO A 97 -4.03 -10.10 7.51
N GLY A 98 -2.78 -9.71 7.31
CA GLY A 98 -2.24 -9.53 5.97
C GLY A 98 -1.80 -8.09 5.78
N GLY A 99 -0.88 -7.86 4.83
CA GLY A 99 -0.36 -6.53 4.53
C GLY A 99 1.14 -6.55 4.36
N PHE A 100 1.84 -5.69 5.11
CA PHE A 100 3.28 -5.50 4.98
C PHE A 100 3.99 -5.54 6.33
N PHE A 101 5.16 -6.18 6.38
CA PHE A 101 5.96 -6.31 7.59
C PHE A 101 7.40 -5.87 7.37
N CYS A 102 7.85 -4.87 8.13
CA CYS A 102 9.22 -4.39 8.12
C CYS A 102 10.05 -5.09 9.21
N PRO A 103 10.94 -6.03 8.86
CA PRO A 103 11.68 -6.83 9.84
C PRO A 103 12.76 -6.05 10.59
N CYS A 104 13.14 -4.86 10.13
CA CYS A 104 14.20 -4.07 10.76
C CYS A 104 13.86 -3.71 12.22
N HIS A 105 12.61 -3.30 12.47
CA HIS A 105 12.16 -2.87 13.80
C HIS A 105 10.72 -3.33 14.12
N GLY A 106 10.18 -4.28 13.34
CA GLY A 106 8.87 -4.87 13.61
C GLY A 106 7.67 -3.99 13.27
N SER A 107 7.79 -3.05 12.33
CA SER A 107 6.63 -2.26 11.89
C SER A 107 5.73 -3.05 10.96
N THR A 108 4.42 -2.97 11.20
CA THR A 108 3.39 -3.64 10.42
C THR A 108 2.44 -2.63 9.78
N PHE A 109 1.95 -2.98 8.61
CA PHE A 109 0.99 -2.20 7.83
C PHE A 109 -0.07 -3.12 7.25
N ASP A 110 -1.29 -2.64 7.09
CA ASP A 110 -2.39 -3.40 6.48
C ASP A 110 -2.26 -3.52 4.95
N LEU A 111 -3.27 -4.09 4.29
CA LEU A 111 -3.33 -4.26 2.84
C LEU A 111 -3.55 -2.95 2.05
N SER A 112 -3.73 -1.80 2.72
CA SER A 112 -3.72 -0.45 2.14
C SER A 112 -2.42 0.32 2.47
N GLY A 113 -1.46 -0.33 3.14
CA GLY A 113 -0.22 0.31 3.61
C GLY A 113 -0.42 1.27 4.79
N ARG A 114 -1.54 1.18 5.51
CA ARG A 114 -1.82 1.94 6.73
C ARG A 114 -1.10 1.30 7.91
N VAL A 115 -0.42 2.10 8.72
CA VAL A 115 0.40 1.60 9.83
C VAL A 115 -0.48 1.22 11.02
N PHE A 116 -0.22 0.06 11.61
CA PHE A 116 -0.88 -0.35 12.85
C PHE A 116 -0.40 0.49 14.05
N LYS A 117 -1.18 0.54 15.12
CA LYS A 117 -0.78 1.13 16.41
C LYS A 117 0.31 0.29 17.08
N GLY A 118 1.07 0.91 17.97
CA GLY A 118 2.05 0.20 18.81
C GLY A 118 3.37 -0.21 18.13
N VAL A 119 3.60 0.17 16.87
CA VAL A 119 4.87 -0.10 16.16
C VAL A 119 5.74 1.14 15.93
N PRO A 120 7.04 1.00 15.62
CA PRO A 120 7.94 2.16 15.46
C PRO A 120 7.65 3.10 14.29
N ALA A 121 7.17 2.60 13.16
CA ALA A 121 6.83 3.45 12.00
C ALA A 121 5.81 4.53 12.40
N PRO A 122 6.08 5.82 12.14
CA PRO A 122 5.27 6.93 12.63
C PRO A 122 3.97 7.11 11.85
N ILE A 123 3.97 6.79 10.55
CA ILE A 123 2.92 7.13 9.58
C ILE A 123 2.76 6.02 8.52
N ASN A 124 1.69 6.07 7.73
CA ASN A 124 1.39 5.10 6.65
C ASN A 124 2.49 5.08 5.57
N LEU A 125 2.56 4.02 4.76
CA LEU A 125 3.46 3.99 3.59
C LEU A 125 3.04 5.04 2.56
N GLU A 126 3.98 5.82 2.02
CA GLU A 126 3.70 6.91 1.07
C GLU A 126 3.02 6.38 -0.21
N VAL A 127 1.97 7.06 -0.69
CA VAL A 127 1.39 6.83 -2.02
C VAL A 127 1.98 7.90 -2.95
N PRO A 128 2.72 7.53 -4.01
CA PRO A 128 3.25 8.52 -4.94
C PRO A 128 2.12 9.11 -5.82
N PRO A 129 2.30 10.32 -6.36
CA PRO A 129 1.48 10.83 -7.47
C PRO A 129 1.41 9.80 -8.59
N HIS A 130 0.21 9.54 -9.08
CA HIS A 130 -0.08 8.62 -10.16
C HIS A 130 -1.49 8.83 -10.70
N HIS A 131 -1.73 8.35 -11.91
CA HIS A 131 -3.06 8.26 -12.53
C HIS A 131 -3.12 7.10 -13.52
N PHE A 132 -4.34 6.75 -13.95
CA PHE A 132 -4.56 5.78 -15.03
C PHE A 132 -4.57 6.51 -16.38
N LEU A 133 -3.73 6.08 -17.30
CA LEU A 133 -3.79 6.52 -18.69
C LEU A 133 -4.95 5.82 -19.43
N ASP A 134 -5.18 4.56 -19.07
CA ASP A 134 -6.25 3.69 -19.55
C ASP A 134 -6.49 2.57 -18.52
N GLU A 135 -7.32 1.58 -18.84
CA GLU A 135 -7.67 0.47 -17.93
C GLU A 135 -6.49 -0.39 -17.47
N HIS A 136 -5.36 -0.37 -18.20
CA HIS A 136 -4.23 -1.26 -17.98
C HIS A 136 -2.90 -0.55 -17.83
N THR A 137 -2.87 0.79 -17.89
CA THR A 137 -1.63 1.55 -17.83
C THR A 137 -1.69 2.60 -16.71
N ILE A 138 -0.80 2.46 -15.73
CA ILE A 138 -0.63 3.43 -14.65
C ILE A 138 0.56 4.33 -14.98
N VAL A 139 0.39 5.64 -14.85
CA VAL A 139 1.45 6.64 -14.92
C VAL A 139 1.86 7.03 -13.51
N ILE A 140 3.11 6.74 -13.12
CA ILE A 140 3.66 7.03 -11.80
C ILE A 140 4.55 8.27 -11.85
N GLY A 141 4.40 9.14 -10.85
CA GLY A 141 5.12 10.39 -10.65
C GLY A 141 4.42 11.65 -11.15
N GLU A 142 3.17 11.53 -11.60
CA GLU A 142 2.36 12.62 -12.16
C GLU A 142 0.90 12.46 -11.70
N ASP A 143 0.31 13.53 -11.17
CA ASP A 143 -1.13 13.59 -10.95
C ASP A 143 -1.87 13.75 -12.30
N ALA A 144 -3.16 13.39 -12.31
CA ALA A 144 -4.00 13.67 -13.48
C ALA A 144 -4.05 15.18 -13.72
N LYS A 145 -3.99 15.59 -14.99
CA LYS A 145 -4.14 16.99 -15.40
C LYS A 145 -5.59 17.46 -15.30
#